data_AF-A0A8T3MID7-F1
#
_entry.id   AF-A0A8T3MID7-F1
#
_cell.length_a   1.000
_cell.length_b   1.000
_cell.length_c   1.000
_cell.angle_alpha   90.00
_cell.angle_beta   90.00
_cell.angle_gamma   90.00
#
_symmetry.space_group_name_H-M   'P 1'
#
loop_
_entity.id
_entity.type
_entity.pdbx_description
1 polymer ?
#
loop_
_entity_poly.entity_id
_entity_poly.type
_entity_poly.pdbx_seq_one_letter_code
_entity_poly.pdbx_strand_id
1 'polypeptide(L)'
;QLWLGSRTGIGFTIGALAGLVSFALGPLAILPTISKLDAIGASLAADHRPPTPEEFSTIQALQARLRTVGKVDLLFLAIAVLFMATARYLG
;
A
#
# COMPACT_ATOMS: atom_id res chain seq x y z
N GLN A 1 -33.25 -13.67 -5.13
CA GLN A 1 -32.77 -12.27 -5.05
C GLN A 1 -31.43 -12.17 -5.76
N LEU A 2 -31.18 -11.12 -6.55
CA LEU A 2 -29.90 -10.93 -7.23
C LEU A 2 -28.81 -10.66 -6.17
N TRP A 3 -27.70 -11.40 -6.18
CA TRP A 3 -26.62 -11.31 -5.17
C TRP A 3 -26.13 -9.86 -4.96
N LEU A 4 -25.98 -9.11 -6.05
CA LEU A 4 -25.54 -7.70 -6.04
C LEU A 4 -26.57 -6.71 -5.47
N GLY A 5 -27.83 -7.13 -5.31
CA GLY A 5 -28.90 -6.32 -4.71
C GLY A 5 -29.09 -6.56 -3.22
N SER A 6 -28.40 -7.54 -2.63
CA SER A 6 -28.47 -7.81 -1.20
C SER A 6 -27.46 -6.95 -0.44
N ARG A 7 -27.79 -6.56 0.80
CA ARG A 7 -26.89 -5.79 1.69
C ARG A 7 -25.55 -6.50 1.88
N THR A 8 -25.58 -7.82 1.98
CA THR A 8 -24.41 -8.70 2.11
C THR A 8 -23.53 -8.68 0.86
N GLY A 9 -24.12 -8.82 -0.34
CA GLY A 9 -23.36 -8.84 -1.60
C GLY A 9 -22.71 -7.51 -1.93
N ILE A 10 -23.36 -6.39 -1.61
CA ILE A 10 -22.78 -5.04 -1.73
C ILE A 10 -21.58 -4.90 -0.79
N GLY A 11 -21.71 -5.35 0.46
CA GLY A 11 -20.63 -5.33 1.45
C GLY A 11 -19.39 -6.08 0.96
N PHE A 12 -19.56 -7.30 0.48
CA PHE A 12 -18.46 -8.08 -0.09
C PHE A 12 -17.83 -7.45 -1.33
N THR A 13 -18.62 -6.85 -2.22
CA THR A 13 -18.10 -6.25 -3.46
C THR A 13 -17.23 -5.03 -3.14
N ILE A 14 -17.68 -4.14 -2.26
CA ILE A 14 -16.90 -2.97 -1.83
C ILE A 14 -15.62 -3.42 -1.11
N GLY A 15 -15.75 -4.38 -0.19
CA GLY A 15 -14.60 -4.91 0.54
C GLY A 15 -13.57 -5.56 -0.40
N ALA A 16 -14.02 -6.34 -1.38
CA ALA A 16 -13.16 -6.98 -2.37
C ALA A 16 -12.44 -5.97 -3.27
N LEU A 17 -13.13 -4.93 -3.75
CA LEU A 17 -12.52 -3.88 -4.56
C LEU A 17 -11.46 -3.11 -3.75
N ALA A 18 -11.77 -2.75 -2.50
CA ALA A 18 -10.82 -2.07 -1.63
C ALA A 18 -9.59 -2.94 -1.34
N GLY A 19 -9.79 -4.23 -1.07
CA GLY A 19 -8.71 -5.19 -0.86
C GLY A 19 -7.85 -5.38 -2.10
N LEU A 20 -8.44 -5.38 -3.30
CA LEU A 20 -7.70 -5.49 -4.55
C LEU A 20 -6.82 -4.26 -4.81
N VAL A 21 -7.33 -3.06 -4.52
CA VAL A 21 -6.54 -1.82 -4.61
C VAL A 21 -5.36 -1.87 -3.63
N SER A 22 -5.62 -2.25 -2.36
CA SER A 22 -4.56 -2.41 -1.35
C SER A 22 -3.49 -3.42 -1.81
N PHE A 23 -3.92 -4.60 -2.27
CA PHE A 23 -3.03 -5.62 -2.80
C PHE A 23 -2.16 -5.10 -3.96
N ALA A 24 -2.74 -4.30 -4.87
CA ALA A 24 -2.01 -3.73 -6.00
C ALA A 24 -0.97 -2.67 -5.60
N LEU A 25 -1.19 -1.92 -4.53
CA LEU A 25 -0.25 -0.88 -4.06
C LEU A 25 1.11 -1.47 -3.64
N GLY A 26 1.13 -2.71 -3.13
CA GLY A 26 2.36 -3.43 -2.80
C GLY A 26 3.35 -3.49 -3.96
N PRO A 27 3.10 -4.30 -5.00
CA PRO A 27 4.02 -4.46 -6.12
C PRO A 27 4.14 -3.20 -6.99
N LEU A 28 3.09 -2.38 -7.12
CA LEU A 28 3.11 -1.24 -8.04
C LEU A 28 3.72 0.04 -7.45
N ALA A 29 3.70 0.22 -6.13
CA ALA A 29 4.16 1.45 -5.49
C ALA A 29 5.18 1.21 -4.37
N ILE A 30 4.96 0.21 -3.51
CA ILE A 30 5.84 -0.04 -2.36
C ILE A 30 7.15 -0.69 -2.81
N LEU A 31 7.09 -1.84 -3.49
CA LEU A 31 8.26 -2.57 -3.98
C LEU A 31 9.25 -1.70 -4.77
N PRO A 32 8.84 -0.98 -5.83
CA PRO A 32 9.79 -0.18 -6.62
C PRO A 32 10.40 0.98 -5.81
N THR A 33 9.70 1.48 -4.79
CA THR A 33 10.23 2.54 -3.93
C THR A 33 11.27 1.97 -2.96
N ILE A 34 11.04 0.77 -2.41
CA ILE A 34 12.01 0.03 -1.59
C ILE A 34 13.24 -0.33 -2.41
N SER A 35 13.07 -0.89 -3.61
CA SER A 35 14.21 -1.26 -4.47
C SER A 35 15.12 -0.09 -4.81
N LYS A 36 14.58 1.13 -4.95
CA LYS A 36 15.39 2.35 -5.14
C LYS A 36 16.16 2.73 -3.88
N LEU A 37 15.55 2.61 -2.70
CA LEU A 37 16.24 2.84 -1.44
C LEU A 37 17.35 1.81 -1.22
N ASP A 38 17.10 0.54 -1.53
CA ASP A 38 18.09 -0.54 -1.43
C ASP A 38 19.25 -0.31 -2.40
N ALA A 39 18.98 0.13 -3.63
CA ALA A 39 20.03 0.45 -4.60
C ALA A 39 20.95 1.57 -4.11
N ILE A 40 20.38 2.63 -3.52
CA ILE A 40 21.17 3.72 -2.91
C ILE A 40 21.94 3.18 -1.69
N GLY A 41 21.30 2.38 -0.83
CA GLY A 41 21.97 1.78 0.33
C GLY A 41 23.15 0.90 -0.07
N ALA A 42 22.98 0.09 -1.13
CA ALA A 42 24.02 -0.76 -1.68
C ALA A 42 25.19 0.05 -2.26
N SER A 43 24.94 1.15 -2.97
CA SER A 43 26.03 2.01 -3.48
C SER A 43 26.80 2.68 -2.35
N LEU A 44 26.12 3.17 -1.32
CA LEU A 44 26.76 3.78 -0.15
C LEU A 44 27.62 2.78 0.64
N ALA A 45 27.11 1.55 0.79
CA ALA A 45 27.84 0.47 1.46
C ALA A 45 29.09 0.04 0.65
N ALA A 46 28.98 -0.04 -0.68
CA ALA A 46 30.11 -0.38 -1.54
C ALA A 46 31.24 0.67 -1.42
N ASP A 47 30.87 1.95 -1.45
CA ASP A 47 31.81 3.08 -1.42
C ASP A 47 32.31 3.43 0.00
N HIS A 48 31.77 2.78 1.05
CA HIS A 48 32.07 3.05 2.46
C HIS A 48 31.95 4.54 2.83
N ARG A 49 30.97 5.23 2.23
CA ARG A 49 30.80 6.69 2.34
C ARG A 49 29.42 7.07 2.86
N PRO A 50 29.29 8.24 3.52
CA PRO A 50 27.98 8.80 3.84
C PRO A 50 27.23 9.24 2.56
N PRO A 51 25.89 9.35 2.62
CA PRO A 51 25.10 9.93 1.54
C PRO A 51 25.51 11.37 1.26
N THR A 52 25.60 11.72 -0.02
CA THR A 52 25.68 13.10 -0.49
C THR A 52 24.38 13.87 -0.19
N PRO A 53 24.39 15.21 -0.17
CA PRO A 53 23.16 16.01 0.01
C PRO A 53 22.05 15.65 -0.98
N GLU A 54 22.42 15.37 -2.24
CA GLU A 54 21.50 14.98 -3.31
C GLU A 54 20.88 13.61 -3.04
N GLU A 55 21.69 12.61 -2.65
CA GLU A 55 21.21 11.29 -2.26
C GLU A 55 20.33 11.36 -1.01
N PHE A 56 20.71 12.20 -0.04
CA PHE A 56 19.92 12.41 1.17
C PHE A 56 18.52 12.98 0.87
N SER A 57 18.45 13.97 -0.03
CA SER A 57 17.17 14.51 -0.50
C SER A 57 16.31 13.45 -1.22
N THR A 58 16.95 12.58 -2.01
CA THR A 58 16.30 11.50 -2.73
C THR A 58 15.75 10.45 -1.77
N ILE A 59 16.54 10.03 -0.78
CA ILE A 59 16.12 9.10 0.28
C ILE A 59 14.91 9.66 1.03
N GLN A 60 14.93 10.95 1.41
CA GLN A 60 13.79 11.58 2.09
C GLN A 60 12.53 11.58 1.22
N ALA A 61 12.64 11.90 -0.07
CA ALA A 61 11.51 11.88 -1.00
C ALA A 61 10.91 10.47 -1.15
N LEU A 62 11.78 9.44 -1.26
CA LEU A 62 11.34 8.04 -1.35
C LEU A 62 10.67 7.58 -0.04
N GLN A 63 11.21 7.94 1.12
CA GLN A 63 10.58 7.63 2.41
C GLN A 63 9.23 8.35 2.59
N ALA A 64 9.12 9.61 2.18
CA ALA A 64 7.87 10.36 2.20
C ALA A 64 6.81 9.71 1.29
N ARG A 65 7.23 9.23 0.11
CA ARG A 65 6.39 8.44 -0.79
C ARG A 65 5.93 7.14 -0.13
N LEU A 66 6.82 6.36 0.49
CA LEU A 66 6.45 5.14 1.21
C LEU A 66 5.43 5.41 2.33
N ARG A 67 5.64 6.47 3.13
CA ARG A 67 4.70 6.85 4.19
C ARG A 67 3.32 7.21 3.63
N THR A 68 3.29 7.94 2.52
CA THR A 68 2.03 8.37 1.89
C THR A 68 1.29 7.17 1.32
N VAL A 69 1.98 6.33 0.54
CA VAL A 69 1.41 5.11 -0.04
C VAL A 69 0.95 4.15 1.06
N GLY A 70 1.76 3.95 2.10
CA GLY A 70 1.41 3.10 3.23
C GLY A 70 0.17 3.57 3.99
N LYS A 71 -0.02 4.89 4.18
CA LYS A 71 -1.25 5.43 4.79
C LYS A 71 -2.48 5.17 3.92
N VAL A 72 -2.35 5.35 2.61
CA VAL A 72 -3.43 5.08 1.65
C VAL A 72 -3.76 3.59 1.63
N ASP A 73 -2.74 2.73 1.60
CA ASP A 73 -2.89 1.27 1.63
C ASP A 73 -3.61 0.80 2.90
N LEU A 74 -3.17 1.28 4.07
CA LEU A 74 -3.83 0.98 5.35
C LEU A 74 -5.30 1.42 5.37
N LEU A 75 -5.63 2.55 4.76
CA LEU A 75 -7.01 3.00 4.65
C LEU A 75 -7.85 2.05 3.78
N PHE A 76 -7.34 1.66 2.61
CA PHE A 76 -8.02 0.69 1.74
C PHE A 76 -8.16 -0.67 2.41
N LEU A 77 -7.13 -1.13 3.10
CA LEU A 77 -7.16 -2.37 3.86
C LEU A 77 -8.19 -2.32 5.00
N ALA A 78 -8.26 -1.21 5.74
CA ALA A 78 -9.26 -1.02 6.79
C ALA A 78 -10.69 -1.05 6.22
N ILE A 79 -10.93 -0.36 5.10
CA ILE A 79 -12.21 -0.41 4.39
C ILE A 79 -12.53 -1.85 3.97
N ALA A 80 -11.57 -2.56 3.39
CA ALA A 80 -11.74 -3.96 2.97
C ALA A 80 -12.17 -4.85 4.14
N VAL A 81 -11.45 -4.77 5.25
CA VAL A 81 -11.72 -5.57 6.46
C VAL A 81 -13.08 -5.20 7.07
N LEU A 82 -13.40 -3.91 7.20
CA LEU A 82 -14.67 -3.46 7.79
C LEU A 82 -15.87 -3.92 6.95
N PHE A 83 -15.80 -3.79 5.63
CA PHE A 83 -16.89 -4.19 4.75
C PHE A 83 -17.07 -5.71 4.68
N MET A 84 -15.99 -6.49 4.70
CA MET A 84 -16.08 -7.95 4.79
C MET A 84 -16.59 -8.43 6.16
N ALA A 85 -16.12 -7.82 7.25
CA ALA A 85 -16.55 -8.15 8.61
C ALA A 85 -18.02 -7.78 8.85
N THR A 86 -18.47 -6.62 8.38
CA THR A 86 -19.88 -6.19 8.51
C THR A 86 -20.82 -6.99 7.62
N ALA A 87 -20.39 -7.37 6.41
CA ALA A 87 -21.16 -8.26 5.55
C ALA A 87 -21.50 -9.60 6.23
N ARG A 88 -20.61 -10.11 7.09
CA ARG A 88 -20.86 -11.32 7.89
C ARG A 88 -22.04 -11.19 8.86
N TYR A 89 -22.34 -9.99 9.35
CA TYR A 89 -23.45 -9.75 10.29
C TYR A 89 -24.75 -9.35 9.59
N LEU A 90 -24.71 -9.10 8.28
CA LEU A 90 -25.86 -8.71 7.46
C LEU A 90 -26.53 -9.89 6.74
N GLY A 91 -25.92 -11.08 6.79
CA GLY A 91 -26.42 -12.34 6.25
C GLY A 91 -27.06 -13.22 7.31
#